data_AF-A0A3P7MCM4-F1
#
_entry.id   AF-A0A3P7MCM4-F1
#
_cell.length_a   1.000
_cell.length_b   1.000
_cell.length_c   1.000
_cell.angle_alpha   90.00
_cell.angle_beta   90.00
_cell.angle_gamma   90.00
#
_symmetry.space_group_name_H-M   'P 1'
#
loop_
_entity.id
_entity.type
_entity.pdbx_description
1 polymer ?
#
loop_
_entity_poly.entity_id
_entity_poly.type
_entity_poly.pdbx_seq_one_letter_code
_entity_poly.pdbx_strand_id
1 'polypeptide(L)'
;MLVGLDYRYAKTHVKVLFFFPQQLTDELIAAYPSCFPGLESRIHCHYMMRCCFGPVVEACILLDRVLFLFEAGREHSFPVNPRLVRVFDPLISPRCHAIVATK
;
A
#
# COMPACT_ATOMS: atom_id res chain seq x y z
N MET A 1 14.79 4.01 17.32
CA MET A 1 14.80 3.81 15.84
C MET A 1 13.43 4.05 15.20
N LEU A 2 12.31 3.79 15.88
CA LEU A 2 10.94 3.93 15.32
C LEU A 2 10.40 5.37 15.17
N VAL A 3 10.81 6.32 16.04
CA VAL A 3 10.34 7.72 15.98
C VAL A 3 10.79 8.46 14.71
N GLY A 4 11.96 8.12 14.17
CA GLY A 4 12.51 8.77 12.96
C GLY A 4 11.88 8.30 11.65
N LEU A 5 11.18 7.16 11.65
CA LEU A 5 10.46 6.63 10.49
C LEU A 5 9.13 7.35 10.30
N ASP A 6 8.44 7.69 11.39
CA ASP A 6 7.16 8.41 11.38
C ASP A 6 7.30 9.79 10.72
N TYR A 7 8.36 10.53 11.06
CA TYR A 7 8.60 11.87 10.50
C TYR A 7 8.90 11.85 9.00
N ARG A 8 9.65 10.85 8.51
CA ARG A 8 9.93 10.68 7.07
C ARG A 8 8.68 10.23 6.31
N TYR A 9 7.87 9.38 6.94
CA TYR A 9 6.63 8.87 6.36
C TYR A 9 5.57 9.99 6.29
N ALA A 10 5.41 10.77 7.36
CA ALA A 10 4.57 11.97 7.38
C ALA A 10 5.04 12.99 6.33
N LYS A 11 6.34 13.27 6.22
CA LYS A 11 6.88 14.19 5.20
C LYS A 11 6.62 13.70 3.77
N THR A 12 6.70 12.39 3.53
CA THR A 12 6.41 11.79 2.21
C THR A 12 4.92 11.79 1.91
N HIS A 13 4.07 11.42 2.88
CA HIS A 13 2.61 11.39 2.69
C HIS A 13 2.00 12.78 2.65
N VAL A 14 2.45 13.74 3.44
CA VAL A 14 2.01 15.15 3.34
C VAL A 14 2.36 15.73 1.97
N LYS A 15 3.54 15.41 1.41
CA LYS A 15 3.90 15.78 0.02
C LYS A 15 3.02 15.13 -1.05
N VAL A 16 2.47 13.94 -0.77
CA VAL A 16 1.60 13.21 -1.71
C VAL A 16 0.13 13.63 -1.53
N LEU A 17 -0.30 13.95 -0.31
CA LEU A 17 -1.66 14.42 0.01
C LEU A 17 -1.87 15.87 -0.41
N PHE A 18 -0.85 16.73 -0.30
CA PHE A 18 -0.85 18.10 -0.77
C PHE A 18 0.03 18.21 -2.00
N PHE A 19 -0.60 18.34 -3.16
CA PHE A 19 0.02 18.52 -4.48
C PHE A 19 0.71 19.89 -4.64
N PHE A 20 1.53 20.31 -3.67
CA PHE A 20 2.28 21.57 -3.68
C PHE A 20 3.69 21.37 -3.09
N PRO A 21 4.61 20.74 -3.85
CA PRO A 21 5.98 20.49 -3.37
C PRO A 21 6.79 21.76 -3.09
N GLN A 22 6.36 22.93 -3.57
CA GLN A 22 7.09 24.20 -3.42
C GLN A 22 6.83 24.95 -2.10
N GLN A 23 5.86 24.54 -1.27
CA GLN A 23 5.51 25.26 -0.04
C GLN A 23 5.85 24.52 1.27
N LEU A 24 6.42 23.30 1.19
CA LEU A 24 6.70 22.49 2.37
C LEU A 24 8.14 22.69 2.87
N THR A 25 8.40 23.82 3.52
CA THR A 25 9.68 24.14 4.17
C THR A 25 9.89 23.29 5.44
N ASP A 26 11.14 22.99 5.76
CA ASP A 26 11.49 22.20 6.96
C ASP A 26 11.03 22.87 8.27
N GLU A 27 10.97 24.19 8.28
CA GLU A 27 10.41 25.02 9.37
C GLU A 27 8.92 24.76 9.58
N LEU A 28 8.14 24.65 8.49
CA LEU A 28 6.70 24.37 8.56
C LEU A 28 6.42 22.97 9.10
N ILE A 29 7.27 22.01 8.75
CA ILE A 29 7.18 20.63 9.25
C ILE A 29 7.58 20.59 10.73
N ALA A 30 8.60 21.34 11.14
CA ALA A 30 9.00 21.44 12.54
C ALA A 30 7.96 22.14 13.42
N ALA A 31 7.20 23.10 12.86
CA ALA A 31 6.08 23.77 13.54
C ALA A 31 4.79 22.92 13.58
N TYR A 32 4.71 21.87 12.76
CA TYR A 32 3.50 21.05 12.60
C TYR A 32 2.98 20.42 13.90
N PRO A 33 3.83 19.83 14.78
CA PRO A 33 3.37 19.25 16.04
C PRO A 33 2.76 20.28 16.99
N SER A 34 3.30 21.52 17.00
CA SER A 34 2.78 22.60 17.84
C SER A 34 1.44 23.15 17.35
N CYS A 35 1.19 23.12 16.04
CA CYS A 35 -0.06 23.61 15.46
C CYS A 35 -1.21 22.60 15.59
N PHE A 36 -0.91 21.30 15.70
CA PHE A 36 -1.92 20.22 15.71
C PHE A 36 -1.61 19.15 16.76
N PRO A 37 -1.84 19.44 18.06
CA PRO A 37 -1.60 18.47 19.11
C PRO A 37 -2.49 17.21 18.95
N GLY A 38 -1.91 16.03 19.12
CA GLY A 38 -2.61 14.74 19.02
C GLY A 38 -2.83 14.20 17.60
N LEU A 39 -2.48 14.97 16.55
CA LEU A 39 -2.59 14.52 15.17
C LEU A 39 -1.57 13.42 14.83
N GLU A 40 -0.39 13.44 15.47
CA GLU A 40 0.65 12.41 15.31
C GLU A 40 0.10 11.01 15.63
N SER A 41 -0.60 10.85 16.76
CA SER A 41 -1.21 9.58 17.13
C SER A 41 -2.25 9.12 16.11
N ARG A 42 -3.02 10.04 15.52
CA ARG A 42 -4.01 9.71 14.47
C ARG A 42 -3.33 9.28 13.17
N ILE A 43 -2.27 9.97 12.75
CA ILE A 43 -1.47 9.61 11.57
C ILE A 43 -0.83 8.23 11.79
N HIS A 44 -0.26 8.00 12.98
CA HIS A 44 0.34 6.73 13.36
C HIS A 44 -0.68 5.59 13.33
N CYS A 45 -1.85 5.76 13.97
CA CYS A 45 -2.92 4.77 13.93
C CYS A 45 -3.40 4.49 12.49
N HIS A 46 -3.55 5.53 11.67
CA HIS A 46 -3.94 5.37 10.28
C HIS A 46 -2.89 4.61 9.46
N TYR A 47 -1.61 4.92 9.67
CA TYR A 47 -0.50 4.20 9.04
C TYR A 47 -0.48 2.73 9.44
N MET A 48 -0.60 2.43 10.74
CA MET A 48 -0.68 1.07 11.26
C MET A 48 -1.86 0.30 10.66
N MET A 49 -3.05 0.93 10.60
CA MET A 49 -4.21 0.35 9.94
C MET A 49 -3.92 0.00 8.48
N ARG A 50 -3.27 0.90 7.72
CA ARG A 50 -2.88 0.63 6.32
C ARG A 50 -1.86 -0.50 6.20
N CYS A 51 -0.88 -0.58 7.10
CA CYS A 51 0.09 -1.66 7.13
C CYS A 51 -0.55 -3.02 7.42
N CYS A 52 -1.55 -3.07 8.31
CA CYS A 52 -2.24 -4.32 8.66
C CYS A 52 -3.26 -4.74 7.60
N PHE A 53 -4.11 -3.81 7.13
CA PHE A 53 -5.21 -4.14 6.23
C PHE A 53 -4.81 -4.14 4.76
N GLY A 54 -3.77 -3.39 4.36
CA GLY A 54 -3.30 -3.34 2.98
C GLY A 54 -3.04 -4.73 2.39
N PRO A 55 -2.22 -5.58 3.04
CA PRO A 55 -1.95 -6.94 2.56
C PRO A 55 -3.19 -7.83 2.50
N VAL A 56 -4.13 -7.66 3.44
CA VAL A 56 -5.39 -8.44 3.48
C VAL A 56 -6.28 -8.07 2.30
N VAL A 57 -6.48 -6.78 2.06
CA VAL A 57 -7.29 -6.28 0.94
C VAL A 57 -6.67 -6.69 -0.40
N GLU A 58 -5.35 -6.58 -0.52
CA GLU A 58 -4.62 -7.06 -1.70
C GLU A 58 -4.84 -8.56 -1.94
N ALA A 59 -4.68 -9.38 -0.89
CA ALA A 59 -4.89 -10.82 -0.99
C ALA A 59 -6.33 -11.18 -1.41
N CYS A 60 -7.34 -10.51 -0.83
CA CYS A 60 -8.74 -10.70 -1.22
C CYS A 60 -8.98 -10.39 -2.71
N ILE A 61 -8.43 -9.27 -3.21
CA ILE A 61 -8.56 -8.89 -4.62
C ILE A 61 -7.86 -9.91 -5.52
N LEU A 62 -6.65 -10.35 -5.16
CA LEU A 62 -5.91 -11.32 -5.96
C LEU A 62 -6.63 -12.67 -6.00
N LEU A 63 -7.16 -13.13 -4.88
CA LEU A 63 -7.94 -14.37 -4.80
C LEU A 63 -9.19 -14.32 -5.67
N ASP A 64 -9.96 -13.23 -5.60
CA ASP A 64 -11.15 -13.00 -6.45
C ASP A 64 -10.81 -13.14 -7.94
N ARG A 65 -9.72 -12.48 -8.38
CA ARG A 65 -9.30 -12.53 -9.80
C ARG A 65 -8.75 -13.89 -10.23
N VAL A 66 -8.04 -14.59 -9.34
CA VAL A 66 -7.56 -15.95 -9.63
C VAL A 66 -8.74 -16.92 -9.73
N LEU A 67 -9.73 -16.82 -8.85
CA LEU A 67 -10.95 -17.64 -8.89
C LEU A 67 -11.72 -17.43 -10.20
N PHE A 68 -11.94 -16.17 -10.59
CA PHE A 68 -12.57 -15.84 -11.87
C PHE A 68 -11.87 -16.52 -13.07
N LEU A 69 -10.53 -16.51 -13.11
CA LEU A 69 -9.77 -17.16 -14.18
C LEU A 69 -9.89 -18.69 -14.16
N PHE A 70 -9.97 -19.29 -12.98
CA PHE A 70 -10.20 -20.74 -12.84
C PHE A 70 -11.60 -21.16 -13.27
N GLU A 71 -12.61 -20.31 -13.07
CA GLU A 71 -13.98 -20.55 -13.52
C GLU A 71 -14.08 -20.39 -15.04
N ALA A 72 -13.55 -19.31 -15.58
CA ALA A 72 -13.52 -19.05 -17.02
C ALA A 72 -12.80 -20.17 -17.80
N GLY A 73 -11.71 -20.70 -17.26
CA GLY A 73 -10.98 -21.82 -17.89
C GLY A 73 -11.73 -23.15 -17.89
N ARG A 74 -12.65 -23.36 -16.93
CA ARG A 74 -13.49 -24.55 -16.84
C ARG A 74 -14.73 -24.47 -17.73
N GLU A 75 -15.40 -23.31 -17.77
CA GLU A 75 -16.66 -23.16 -18.50
C GLU A 75 -16.48 -22.91 -20.01
N HIS A 76 -15.46 -22.15 -20.41
CA HIS A 76 -15.31 -21.70 -21.79
C HIS A 76 -14.35 -22.53 -22.64
N SER A 77 -13.92 -23.71 -22.16
CA SER A 77 -12.93 -24.59 -22.83
C SER A 77 -11.65 -23.87 -23.26
N PHE A 78 -11.33 -22.74 -22.63
CA PHE A 78 -10.09 -22.01 -22.82
C PHE A 78 -9.12 -22.51 -21.74
N PRO A 79 -8.16 -23.39 -22.05
CA PRO A 79 -7.23 -23.87 -21.04
C PRO A 79 -6.39 -22.70 -20.57
N VAL A 80 -6.71 -22.16 -19.40
CA VAL A 80 -5.97 -21.09 -18.77
C VAL A 80 -5.51 -21.61 -17.43
N ASN A 81 -4.20 -21.56 -17.18
CA ASN A 81 -3.61 -21.95 -15.91
C ASN A 81 -3.17 -20.70 -15.15
N PRO A 82 -4.05 -20.08 -14.34
CA PRO A 82 -3.68 -18.92 -13.55
C PRO A 82 -2.70 -19.32 -12.45
N ARG A 83 -1.65 -18.53 -12.29
CA ARG A 83 -0.65 -18.66 -11.23
C ARG A 83 -0.45 -17.32 -10.54
N LEU A 84 -0.40 -17.34 -9.22
CA LEU A 84 0.02 -16.18 -8.43
C LEU A 84 1.54 -16.24 -8.25
N VAL A 85 2.24 -15.23 -8.73
CA VAL A 85 3.71 -15.15 -8.71
C VAL A 85 4.13 -13.96 -7.87
N ARG A 86 5.14 -14.17 -7.02
CA ARG A 86 5.79 -13.07 -6.30
C ARG A 86 6.81 -12.39 -7.22
N VAL A 87 6.60 -11.12 -7.50
CA VAL A 87 7.42 -10.29 -8.41
C VAL A 87 8.47 -9.49 -7.64
N PHE A 88 8.19 -9.12 -6.39
CA PHE A 88 9.08 -8.31 -5.56
C PHE A 88 9.33 -8.97 -4.21
N ASP A 89 10.42 -8.57 -3.54
CA ASP A 89 10.63 -8.90 -2.13
C ASP A 89 9.59 -8.12 -1.29
N PRO A 90 8.82 -8.77 -0.41
CA PRO A 90 7.88 -8.10 0.49
C PRO A 90 8.54 -7.03 1.38
N LEU A 91 9.85 -7.12 1.64
CA LEU A 91 10.62 -6.07 2.34
C LEU A 91 10.76 -4.79 1.52
N ILE A 92 10.82 -4.89 0.18
CA ILE A 92 10.95 -3.74 -0.73
C ILE A 92 9.57 -3.13 -1.01
N SER A 93 8.56 -3.98 -1.23
CA SER A 93 7.18 -3.56 -1.41
C SER A 93 6.25 -4.63 -0.84
N PRO A 94 5.36 -4.29 0.10
CA PRO A 94 4.35 -5.24 0.59
C PRO A 94 3.41 -5.70 -0.54
N ARG A 95 3.21 -4.85 -1.56
CA ARG A 95 2.50 -5.20 -2.80
C ARG A 95 3.45 -5.89 -3.76
N CYS A 96 3.49 -7.22 -3.70
CA CYS A 96 4.53 -8.03 -4.34
C CYS A 96 4.03 -9.18 -5.19
N HIS A 97 2.72 -9.37 -5.35
CA HIS A 97 2.15 -10.48 -6.12
C HIS A 97 1.56 -10.01 -7.45
N ALA A 98 1.68 -10.85 -8.47
CA ALA A 98 1.04 -10.67 -9.77
C ALA A 98 0.37 -11.97 -10.21
N ILE A 99 -0.67 -11.84 -11.03
CA ILE A 99 -1.37 -12.97 -11.64
C ILE A 99 -0.82 -13.16 -13.05
N VAL A 100 -0.33 -14.36 -13.32
CA VAL A 100 0.13 -14.78 -14.65
C VAL A 100 -0.80 -15.88 -15.13
N ALA A 101 -1.35 -15.71 -16.32
CA ALA A 101 -2.26 -16.65 -16.94
C ALA A 101 -1.72 -17.02 -18.32
N THR A 102 -1.38 -18.29 -18.53
CA THR A 102 -0.88 -18.82 -19.80
C THR A 102 -1.96 -19.68 -20.45
N LYS A 103 -2.09 -19.55 -21.78
CA LYS A 103 -2.93 -20.40 -22.63
C LYS A 103 -2.18 -21.67 -23.02
#